data_AF-A0A5B2VJM1-F1
#
_entry.id   AF-A0A5B2VJM1-F1
#
_cell.length_a   1.000
_cell.length_b   1.000
_cell.length_c   1.000
_cell.angle_alpha   90.00
_cell.angle_beta   90.00
_cell.angle_gamma   90.00
#
_symmetry.space_group_name_H-M   'P 1'
#
loop_
_entity.id
_entity.type
_entity.pdbx_description
1 polymer ?
#
loop_
_entity_poly.entity_id
_entity_poly.type
_entity_poly.pdbx_seq_one_letter_code
_entity_poly.pdbx_strand_id
1 'polypeptide(L)' 'MFAAANIGNVTPSAGGDAAGSSIKSKLKALKELFDEGLLNEDEYKQKKQELMKEL' A
#
# COMPACT_ATOMS: atom_id res chain seq x y z
N MET A 1 18.99 30.45 17.46
CA MET A 1 18.17 29.46 18.16
C MET A 1 17.62 28.51 17.10
N PHE A 2 18.27 27.36 16.90
CA PHE A 2 17.87 26.38 15.88
C PHE A 2 17.30 25.17 16.62
N ALA A 3 15.98 25.04 16.64
CA ALA A 3 15.33 23.84 17.15
C ALA A 3 15.39 22.77 16.05
N ALA A 4 16.13 21.69 16.33
CA ALA A 4 16.12 20.48 15.53
C ALA A 4 14.74 19.80 15.67
N ALA A 5 13.92 19.88 14.62
CA ALA A 5 12.79 18.99 14.44
C ALA A 5 13.29 17.82 13.57
N ASN A 6 13.59 16.71 14.21
CA ASN A 6 13.83 15.46 13.51
C ASN A 6 12.99 14.35 14.16
N ILE A 7 12.55 13.41 13.32
CA ILE A 7 11.87 12.14 13.64
C ILE A 7 10.33 12.23 13.73
N GLY A 8 9.71 12.44 12.57
CA GLY A 8 8.47 11.76 12.21
C GLY A 8 8.83 10.64 11.24
N ASN A 9 8.79 9.40 11.72
CA ASN A 9 8.99 8.17 10.98
C ASN A 9 8.06 8.09 9.75
N VAL A 10 8.51 8.59 8.60
CA VAL A 10 8.01 8.11 7.30
C VAL A 10 8.87 6.91 6.94
N THR A 11 8.31 5.74 7.23
CA THR A 11 8.85 4.47 6.78
C THR A 11 9.18 4.57 5.29
N PRO A 12 10.37 4.17 4.83
CA PRO A 12 10.54 3.84 3.43
C PRO A 12 9.67 2.61 3.16
N SER A 13 8.42 2.82 2.73
CA SER A 13 7.57 1.74 2.23
C SER A 13 8.28 1.14 1.03
N ALA A 14 8.82 -0.03 1.30
CA ALA A 14 9.75 -0.79 0.51
C ALA A 14 9.27 -1.04 -0.93
N GLY A 15 10.24 -1.21 -1.83
CA GLY A 15 10.07 -2.12 -2.95
C GLY A 15 10.05 -1.41 -4.29
N GLY A 16 11.22 -0.94 -4.72
CA GLY A 16 11.59 -1.17 -6.10
C GLY A 16 11.99 -2.63 -6.21
N ASP A 17 11.26 -3.40 -7.00
CA ASP A 17 11.74 -4.61 -7.68
C ASP A 17 10.82 -4.86 -8.87
N ALA A 18 11.42 -4.76 -10.05
CA ALA A 18 10.81 -4.94 -11.34
C ALA A 18 10.24 -6.36 -11.52
N ALA A 19 9.13 -6.43 -12.27
CA ALA A 19 8.74 -7.57 -13.10
C ALA A 19 8.72 -8.96 -12.40
N GLY A 20 7.61 -9.30 -11.74
CA GLY A 20 7.43 -10.68 -11.28
C GLY A 20 6.05 -11.11 -10.77
N SER A 21 5.12 -10.21 -10.42
CA SER A 21 3.77 -10.63 -10.04
C SER A 21 2.78 -9.47 -10.10
N SER A 22 2.07 -9.33 -11.22
CA SER A 22 1.08 -8.25 -11.46
C SER A 22 0.04 -8.14 -10.34
N ILE A 23 -0.31 -9.25 -9.69
CA ILE A 23 -1.32 -9.29 -8.62
C ILE A 23 -0.74 -8.80 -7.29
N LYS A 24 0.51 -9.13 -6.96
CA LYS A 24 1.15 -8.67 -5.72
C LYS A 24 1.31 -7.15 -5.69
N SER A 25 1.69 -6.53 -6.82
CA SER A 25 1.74 -5.06 -6.92
C SER A 25 0.37 -4.42 -6.80
N LYS A 26 -0.66 -4.98 -7.45
CA LYS A 26 -2.05 -4.49 -7.31
C LYS A 26 -2.53 -4.60 -5.86
N LEU A 27 -2.24 -5.70 -5.16
CA LEU A 27 -2.58 -5.88 -3.74
C LEU A 27 -1.86 -4.90 -2.81
N LYS A 28 -0.60 -4.57 -3.12
CA LYS A 28 0.16 -3.58 -2.36
C LYS A 28 -0.45 -2.19 -2.51
N ALA A 29 -0.69 -1.75 -3.75
CA ALA A 29 -1.35 -0.47 -4.03
C ALA A 29 -2.74 -0.40 -3.37
N LEU A 30 -3.50 -1.48 -3.40
CA LEU A 30 -4.82 -1.55 -2.75
C LEU A 30 -4.73 -1.38 -1.23
N LYS A 31 -3.69 -1.94 -0.58
CA LYS A 31 -3.45 -1.76 0.85
C LYS A 31 -3.03 -0.33 1.18
N GLU A 32 -2.20 0.29 0.33
CA GLU A 32 -1.79 1.69 0.51
C GLU A 32 -3.00 2.62 0.44
N LEU A 33 -3.88 2.45 -0.54
CA LEU A 33 -5.15 3.20 -0.65
C LEU A 33 -6.06 3.01 0.58
N PHE A 34 -6.11 1.82 1.18
CA PHE A 34 -6.86 1.58 2.41
C PHE A 34 -6.22 2.27 3.63
N ASP A 35 -4.88 2.24 3.73
CA ASP A 35 -4.11 2.89 4.80
C ASP A 35 -4.25 4.43 4.74
N GLU A 36 -4.31 4.98 3.53
CA GLU A 36 -4.60 6.39 3.27
C GLU A 36 -6.07 6.77 3.54
N GLY A 37 -6.94 5.80 3.82
CA GLY A 37 -8.38 6.03 4.03
C GLY A 37 -9.16 6.38 2.74
N LEU A 38 -8.59 6.08 1.57
CA LEU A 38 -9.24 6.25 0.26
C LEU A 38 -10.24 5.12 -0.05
N LEU A 39 -10.10 3.99 0.64
CA LEU A 39 -11.00 2.84 0.54
C LEU A 39 -11.54 2.50 1.92
N ASN A 40 -12.82 2.13 1.97
CA ASN A 40 -13.39 1.49 3.17
C ASN A 40 -13.06 0.00 3.21
N GLU A 41 -13.28 -0.63 4.36
CA GLU A 41 -12.98 -2.05 4.57
C GLU A 41 -13.68 -2.95 3.54
N ASP A 42 -14.94 -2.66 3.22
CA ASP A 42 -15.71 -3.37 2.20
C ASP A 42 -15.10 -3.27 0.80
N GLU A 43 -14.73 -2.06 0.37
CA GLU A 43 -14.11 -1.85 -0.95
C GLU A 43 -12.74 -2.52 -1.06
N TYR A 44 -11.93 -2.43 0.00
CA TYR A 44 -10.65 -3.13 0.09
C TYR A 44 -10.85 -4.65 -0.02
N LYS A 45 -11.80 -5.22 0.72
CA LYS A 45 -12.11 -6.66 0.68
C LYS A 45 -12.60 -7.11 -0.69
N GLN A 46 -13.49 -6.37 -1.34
CA GLN A 46 -13.99 -6.72 -2.68
C GLN A 46 -12.87 -6.74 -3.72
N LYS A 47 -12.09 -5.65 -3.81
CA LYS A 47 -10.97 -5.56 -4.76
C LYS A 47 -9.89 -6.60 -4.47
N LYS A 48 -9.58 -6.86 -3.20
CA LYS A 48 -8.62 -7.89 -2.79
C LYS A 48 -9.08 -9.28 -3.22
N GLN A 49 -10.35 -9.61 -3.03
CA GLN A 49 -10.90 -10.91 -3.45
C GLN A 49 -10.87 -11.08 -4.98
N GLU A 50 -11.20 -10.03 -5.73
CA GLU A 50 -11.14 -10.05 -7.19
C GLU A 50 -9.71 -10.32 -7.67
N LEU A 51 -8.73 -9.63 -7.09
CA LEU A 51 -7.30 -9.85 -7.38
C LEU A 51 -6.82 -11.26 -7.01
N MET A 52 -7.34 -11.85 -5.94
CA MET A 52 -7.02 -13.22 -5.53
C MET A 52 -7.67 -14.29 -6.41
N LYS A 53 -8.80 -13.98 -7.07
CA LYS A 53 -9.44 -14.88 -8.05
C LYS A 53 -8.71 -14.91 -9.39
N GLU A 54 -7.94 -13.87 -9.70
CA GLU A 54 -7.16 -13.72 -10.93
C GLU A 54 -5.79 -14.43 -10.85
N LEU A 55 -5.50 -15.09 -9.72
CA LEU A 55 -4.27 -15.81 -9.38
C LEU A 55 -4.42 -17.30 -9.67
#